data_AF-A0A957KYM8-F1
#
_entry.id   AF-A0A957KYM8-F1
#
_cell.length_a   1.000
_cell.length_b   1.000
_cell.length_c   1.000
_cell.angle_alpha   90.00
_cell.angle_beta   90.00
_cell.angle_gamma   90.00
#
_symmetry.space_group_name_H-M   'P 1'
#
loop_
_entity.id
_entity.type
_entity.pdbx_description
1 polymer ?
#
loop_
_entity_poly.entity_id
_entity_poly.type
_entity_poly.pdbx_seq_one_letter_code
_entity_poly.pdbx_strand_id
1 'polypeptide(L)'
;LGRVNPSGKLAETYPHKLADTPAVLNWPGGAGVVRYGEGLFIGYRYYDAKQMPVQFPFGFGLSYTTFEYSNPQVSASSFRDVDGVTVSVDVTNTGAVAGKEIVQLYVRDKVAGLVRPDKELKGFAKVELAPGETKTVSIELDFRAFAFYHPEYGQWITEDGEFDLLIAASATDVRQTVTVTLESTLTLPCILDKESTIREWLADPRGQVVAGPVFAQMQGLARRMFGGGGEEEGEGRYNTDSAIGMDIMEMFKDMPLVSVLLFMQAAFDRHPEDIVADFLQQVHDTA
;
A
#
# COMPACT_ATOMS: atom_id res chain seq x y z
N LEU A 1 -41.88 2.24 -15.66
CA LEU A 1 -42.55 3.53 -15.35
C LEU A 1 -41.59 4.68 -15.00
N GLY A 2 -40.31 4.45 -14.67
CA GLY A 2 -39.29 5.53 -14.65
C GLY A 2 -39.51 6.72 -13.72
N ARG A 3 -40.53 6.67 -12.83
CA ARG A 3 -40.93 7.79 -11.97
C ARG A 3 -39.81 8.27 -11.03
N VAL A 4 -38.92 7.35 -10.67
CA VAL A 4 -37.70 7.63 -9.90
C VAL A 4 -36.55 6.92 -10.61
N ASN A 5 -35.44 7.62 -10.77
CA ASN A 5 -34.20 7.07 -11.31
C ASN A 5 -33.43 6.29 -10.21
N PRO A 6 -33.11 4.99 -10.41
CA PRO A 6 -32.34 4.22 -9.44
C PRO A 6 -30.94 4.85 -9.23
N SER A 7 -30.50 4.86 -7.98
CA SER A 7 -29.21 5.46 -7.58
C SER A 7 -28.59 4.75 -6.37
N GLY A 8 -28.97 3.49 -6.17
CA GLY A 8 -28.32 2.63 -5.18
C GLY A 8 -27.00 2.10 -5.73
N LYS A 9 -26.01 1.95 -4.88
CA LYS A 9 -24.74 1.27 -5.17
C LYS A 9 -24.60 0.10 -4.21
N LEU A 10 -24.03 -1.02 -4.66
CA LEU A 10 -23.88 -2.22 -3.85
C LEU A 10 -22.95 -1.96 -2.66
N ALA A 11 -23.37 -2.35 -1.46
CA ALA A 11 -22.55 -2.33 -0.26
C ALA A 11 -21.68 -3.60 -0.11
N GLU A 12 -21.83 -4.57 -1.00
CA GLU A 12 -21.14 -5.86 -0.98
C GLU A 12 -20.77 -6.29 -2.40
N THR A 13 -19.71 -7.10 -2.52
CA THR A 13 -19.35 -7.73 -3.79
C THR A 13 -20.18 -8.98 -4.01
N TYR A 14 -20.75 -9.13 -5.21
CA TYR A 14 -21.45 -10.35 -5.61
C TYR A 14 -20.49 -11.23 -6.41
N PRO A 15 -19.93 -12.30 -5.82
CA PRO A 15 -19.07 -13.22 -6.55
C PRO A 15 -19.86 -14.03 -7.57
N HIS A 16 -19.16 -14.64 -8.54
CA HIS A 16 -19.80 -15.60 -9.46
C HIS A 16 -20.22 -16.87 -8.74
N LYS A 17 -19.42 -17.35 -7.78
CA LYS A 17 -19.71 -18.54 -6.98
C LYS A 17 -19.38 -18.29 -5.51
N LEU A 18 -20.08 -18.98 -4.61
CA LEU A 18 -19.76 -18.95 -3.18
C LEU A 18 -18.31 -19.40 -2.90
N ALA A 19 -17.80 -20.35 -3.69
CA ALA A 19 -16.43 -20.85 -3.60
C ALA A 19 -15.35 -19.79 -3.91
N ASP A 20 -15.73 -18.68 -4.52
CA ASP A 20 -14.81 -17.57 -4.81
C ASP A 20 -14.66 -16.63 -3.59
N THR A 21 -15.51 -16.77 -2.56
CA THR A 21 -15.44 -15.91 -1.38
C THR A 21 -14.20 -16.17 -0.53
N PRO A 22 -13.56 -15.13 0.04
CA PRO A 22 -12.31 -15.29 0.81
C PRO A 22 -12.45 -16.19 2.04
N ALA A 23 -13.64 -16.23 2.65
CA ALA A 23 -13.91 -16.98 3.87
C ALA A 23 -14.31 -18.45 3.64
N VAL A 24 -14.46 -18.90 2.39
CA VAL A 24 -15.09 -20.22 2.11
C VAL A 24 -14.39 -21.40 2.78
N LEU A 25 -13.07 -21.34 2.94
CA LEU A 25 -12.30 -22.42 3.56
C LEU A 25 -12.37 -22.40 5.09
N ASN A 26 -12.69 -21.25 5.68
CA ASN A 26 -12.68 -21.03 7.12
C ASN A 26 -14.09 -20.97 7.74
N TRP A 27 -15.14 -20.94 6.91
CA TRP A 27 -16.53 -20.87 7.35
C TRP A 27 -17.25 -22.23 7.21
N PRO A 28 -18.02 -22.70 8.21
CA PRO A 28 -18.37 -22.08 9.49
C PRO A 28 -17.37 -22.35 10.63
N GLY A 29 -16.13 -22.73 10.31
CA GLY A 29 -15.08 -23.06 11.27
C GLY A 29 -14.99 -24.56 11.60
N GLY A 30 -14.13 -24.88 12.55
CA GLY A 30 -13.88 -26.25 13.02
C GLY A 30 -13.51 -26.29 14.49
N ALA A 31 -13.94 -27.34 15.21
CA ALA A 31 -13.69 -27.53 16.65
C ALA A 31 -14.08 -26.31 17.52
N GLY A 32 -15.18 -25.63 17.18
CA GLY A 32 -15.68 -24.46 17.92
C GLY A 32 -14.93 -23.16 17.68
N VAL A 33 -13.99 -23.12 16.71
CA VAL A 33 -13.20 -21.92 16.38
C VAL A 33 -13.37 -21.57 14.90
N VAL A 34 -13.62 -20.30 14.62
CA VAL A 34 -13.59 -19.71 13.27
C VAL A 34 -12.34 -18.84 13.16
N ARG A 35 -11.47 -19.13 12.19
CA ARG A 35 -10.23 -18.37 11.96
C ARG A 35 -10.42 -17.45 10.76
N TYR A 36 -10.18 -16.16 10.94
CA TYR A 36 -10.27 -15.15 9.88
C TYR A 36 -8.99 -15.19 9.03
N GLY A 37 -8.79 -16.28 8.30
CA GLY A 37 -7.57 -16.55 7.54
C GLY A 37 -7.39 -15.63 6.33
N GLU A 38 -8.46 -14.96 5.89
CA GLU A 38 -8.42 -13.94 4.85
C GLU A 38 -7.80 -12.61 5.32
N GLY A 39 -7.65 -12.39 6.63
CA GLY A 39 -7.06 -11.19 7.20
C GLY A 39 -7.75 -9.91 6.72
N LEU A 40 -6.98 -8.98 6.15
CA LEU A 40 -7.48 -7.72 5.61
C LEU A 40 -8.21 -7.87 4.26
N PHE A 41 -8.07 -9.02 3.60
CA PHE A 41 -8.62 -9.26 2.27
C PHE A 41 -10.07 -9.76 2.38
N ILE A 42 -10.95 -8.84 2.75
CA ILE A 42 -12.41 -9.07 2.85
C ILE A 42 -13.14 -8.29 1.75
N GLY A 43 -14.09 -8.93 1.09
CA GLY A 43 -14.90 -8.31 0.03
C GLY A 43 -14.02 -7.87 -1.15
N TYR A 44 -14.30 -6.69 -1.72
CA TYR A 44 -13.59 -6.18 -2.90
C TYR A 44 -12.06 -6.14 -2.74
N ARG A 45 -11.54 -5.94 -1.52
CA ARG A 45 -10.10 -5.98 -1.21
C ARG A 45 -9.43 -7.27 -1.68
N TYR A 46 -10.12 -8.41 -1.49
CA TYR A 46 -9.65 -9.73 -1.93
C TYR A 46 -9.73 -9.90 -3.44
N TYR A 47 -10.86 -9.54 -4.04
CA TYR A 47 -11.07 -9.72 -5.48
C TYR A 47 -10.11 -8.84 -6.29
N ASP A 48 -9.85 -7.61 -5.84
CA ASP A 48 -8.87 -6.72 -6.44
C ASP A 48 -7.45 -7.28 -6.32
N ALA A 49 -7.05 -7.70 -5.12
CA ALA A 49 -5.72 -8.27 -4.88
C ALA A 49 -5.46 -9.55 -5.70
N LYS A 50 -6.50 -10.39 -5.91
CA LYS A 50 -6.43 -11.58 -6.76
C LYS A 50 -6.68 -11.31 -8.25
N GLN A 51 -6.99 -10.08 -8.63
CA GLN A 51 -7.42 -9.70 -9.98
C GLN A 51 -8.53 -10.63 -10.49
N MET A 52 -9.48 -10.96 -9.62
CA MET A 52 -10.51 -11.96 -9.86
C MET A 52 -11.83 -11.30 -10.28
N PRO A 53 -12.43 -11.71 -11.42
CA PRO A 53 -13.69 -11.15 -11.88
C PRO A 53 -14.84 -11.54 -10.94
N VAL A 54 -15.83 -10.65 -10.84
CA VAL A 54 -17.01 -10.80 -9.99
C VAL A 54 -18.28 -10.46 -10.77
N GLN A 55 -19.41 -11.00 -10.33
CA GLN A 55 -20.69 -10.79 -11.01
C GLN A 55 -21.14 -9.32 -10.92
N PHE A 56 -21.04 -8.73 -9.72
CA PHE A 56 -21.22 -7.29 -9.52
C PHE A 56 -20.21 -6.80 -8.47
N PRO A 57 -19.40 -5.77 -8.79
CA PRO A 57 -18.38 -5.28 -7.87
C PRO A 57 -18.99 -4.41 -6.77
N PHE A 58 -18.25 -4.26 -5.67
CA PHE A 58 -18.57 -3.30 -4.62
C PHE A 58 -18.74 -1.89 -5.19
N GLY A 59 -19.74 -1.16 -4.69
CA GLY A 59 -20.04 0.18 -5.15
C GLY A 59 -20.67 0.23 -6.55
N PHE A 60 -21.02 -0.89 -7.19
CA PHE A 60 -21.67 -0.90 -8.50
C PHE A 60 -23.15 -0.54 -8.41
N GLY A 61 -23.66 0.18 -9.41
CA GLY A 61 -25.09 0.44 -9.55
C GLY A 61 -25.37 1.32 -10.78
N LEU A 62 -26.39 0.92 -11.54
CA LEU A 62 -26.82 1.59 -12.76
C LEU A 62 -27.82 2.72 -12.47
N SER A 63 -27.98 3.58 -13.47
CA SER A 63 -28.90 4.71 -13.51
C SER A 63 -29.57 4.75 -14.88
N TYR A 64 -30.73 5.41 -14.99
CA TYR A 64 -31.36 5.73 -16.27
C TYR A 64 -30.70 6.92 -17.00
N THR A 65 -29.73 7.56 -16.37
CA THR A 65 -28.90 8.61 -16.96
C THR A 65 -27.41 8.27 -16.85
N THR A 66 -26.57 9.00 -17.58
CA THR A 66 -25.11 8.85 -17.58
C THR A 66 -24.44 10.02 -16.89
N PHE A 67 -23.29 9.76 -16.28
CA PHE A 67 -22.50 10.79 -15.60
C PHE A 67 -21.06 10.77 -16.11
N GLU A 68 -20.50 11.97 -16.25
CA GLU A 68 -19.09 12.20 -16.60
C GLU A 68 -18.37 12.88 -15.44
N TYR A 69 -17.10 12.54 -15.25
CA TYR A 69 -16.23 13.02 -14.19
C TYR A 69 -15.06 13.75 -14.84
N SER A 70 -14.83 15.00 -14.47
CA SER A 70 -13.79 15.83 -15.07
C SER A 70 -13.15 16.75 -14.04
N ASN A 71 -12.04 17.39 -14.42
CA ASN A 71 -11.36 18.41 -13.61
C ASN A 71 -11.06 17.93 -12.17
N PRO A 72 -10.37 16.80 -11.98
CA PRO A 72 -9.99 16.36 -10.65
C PRO A 72 -8.96 17.34 -10.05
N GLN A 73 -9.16 17.74 -8.80
CA GLN A 73 -8.31 18.67 -8.08
C GLN A 73 -8.03 18.15 -6.67
N VAL A 74 -6.88 18.55 -6.14
CA VAL A 74 -6.47 18.29 -4.75
C VAL A 74 -6.09 19.60 -4.09
N SER A 75 -6.39 19.75 -2.80
CA SER A 75 -6.02 20.95 -2.05
C SER A 75 -4.50 21.15 -1.96
N ALA A 76 -3.73 20.06 -2.02
CA ALA A 76 -2.28 20.08 -2.10
C ALA A 76 -1.76 18.79 -2.77
N SER A 77 -0.67 18.90 -3.54
CA SER A 77 0.01 17.75 -4.14
C SER A 77 1.02 17.09 -3.19
N SER A 78 1.51 17.83 -2.20
CA SER A 78 2.25 17.32 -1.04
C SER A 78 1.62 17.88 0.23
N PHE A 79 1.43 17.05 1.26
CA PHE A 79 0.79 17.45 2.50
C PHE A 79 1.31 16.61 3.67
N ARG A 80 1.18 17.16 4.89
CA ARG A 80 1.46 16.39 6.09
C ARG A 80 0.22 15.65 6.55
N ASP A 81 0.41 14.49 7.14
CA ASP A 81 -0.67 13.63 7.64
C ASP A 81 -1.66 14.31 8.60
N VAL A 82 -1.19 15.27 9.40
CA VAL A 82 -2.00 16.10 10.31
C VAL A 82 -2.85 17.16 9.61
N ASP A 83 -2.45 17.58 8.40
CA ASP A 83 -3.14 18.63 7.65
C ASP A 83 -4.28 18.04 6.80
N GLY A 84 -4.14 16.77 6.38
CA GLY A 84 -5.09 16.10 5.49
C GLY A 84 -5.10 16.67 4.07
N VAL A 85 -5.98 16.13 3.22
CA VAL A 85 -6.14 16.59 1.83
C VAL A 85 -7.61 16.53 1.42
N THR A 86 -8.06 17.55 0.67
CA THR A 86 -9.40 17.54 0.06
C THR A 86 -9.27 17.21 -1.41
N VAL A 87 -10.07 16.26 -1.87
CA VAL A 87 -10.19 15.89 -3.29
C VAL A 87 -11.50 16.45 -3.82
N SER A 88 -11.46 17.14 -4.96
CA SER A 88 -12.66 17.60 -5.63
C SER A 88 -12.71 17.17 -7.10
N VAL A 89 -13.91 16.96 -7.62
CA VAL A 89 -14.16 16.56 -9.01
C VAL A 89 -15.46 17.15 -9.51
N ASP A 90 -15.49 17.55 -10.77
CA ASP A 90 -16.72 17.98 -11.43
C ASP A 90 -17.49 16.77 -11.95
N VAL A 91 -18.76 16.67 -11.58
CA VAL A 91 -19.67 15.62 -12.03
C VAL A 91 -20.76 16.25 -12.89
N THR A 92 -20.86 15.79 -14.13
CA THR A 92 -21.86 16.26 -15.10
C THR A 92 -22.85 15.15 -15.42
N ASN A 93 -24.15 15.45 -15.34
CA ASN A 93 -25.17 14.54 -15.86
C ASN A 93 -25.29 14.72 -17.38
N THR A 94 -24.80 13.74 -18.13
CA THR A 94 -24.73 13.80 -19.61
C THR A 94 -25.94 13.18 -20.30
N GLY A 95 -26.87 12.60 -19.55
CA GLY A 95 -28.08 11.98 -20.11
C GLY A 95 -29.31 12.89 -20.07
N ALA A 96 -30.46 12.32 -20.47
CA ALA A 96 -31.69 13.08 -20.71
C ALA A 96 -32.63 13.18 -19.50
N VAL A 97 -32.32 12.52 -18.38
CA VAL A 97 -33.17 12.51 -17.18
C VAL A 97 -32.38 12.88 -15.95
N ALA A 98 -33.06 13.51 -14.97
CA ALA A 98 -32.45 13.79 -13.69
C ALA A 98 -32.02 12.49 -12.99
N GLY A 99 -30.94 12.54 -12.22
CA GLY A 99 -30.39 11.39 -11.54
C GLY A 99 -29.52 11.75 -10.37
N LYS A 100 -29.18 10.73 -9.57
CA LYS A 100 -28.22 10.86 -8.46
C LYS A 100 -27.04 9.96 -8.72
N GLU A 101 -25.84 10.50 -8.56
CA GLU A 101 -24.59 9.77 -8.66
C GLU A 101 -23.91 9.70 -7.28
N ILE A 102 -23.19 8.62 -7.01
CA ILE A 102 -22.32 8.48 -5.84
C ILE A 102 -20.88 8.43 -6.34
N VAL A 103 -20.17 9.54 -6.12
CA VAL A 103 -18.72 9.62 -6.30
C VAL A 103 -18.06 8.86 -5.16
N GLN A 104 -17.22 7.88 -5.48
CA GLN A 104 -16.47 7.08 -4.52
C GLN A 104 -14.99 7.45 -4.61
N LEU A 105 -14.35 7.65 -3.46
CA LEU A 105 -12.94 7.97 -3.36
C LEU A 105 -12.19 6.82 -2.67
N TYR A 106 -11.30 6.19 -3.41
CA TYR A 106 -10.42 5.14 -2.92
C TYR A 106 -8.99 5.67 -2.80
N VAL A 107 -8.26 5.21 -1.79
CA VAL A 107 -6.83 5.50 -1.60
C VAL A 107 -6.04 4.23 -1.86
N ARG A 108 -5.02 4.32 -2.71
CA ARG A 108 -4.01 3.29 -2.95
C ARG A 108 -2.67 3.81 -2.45
N ASP A 109 -2.03 3.02 -1.61
CA ASP A 109 -0.64 3.20 -1.22
C ASP A 109 0.26 2.47 -2.24
N LYS A 110 1.21 3.16 -2.86
CA LYS A 110 2.04 2.57 -3.93
C LYS A 110 3.10 1.61 -3.41
N VAL A 111 3.59 1.80 -2.18
CA VAL A 111 4.76 1.07 -1.68
C VAL A 111 4.44 0.30 -0.41
N ALA A 112 3.76 0.92 0.57
CA ALA A 112 3.37 0.36 1.88
C ALA A 112 4.40 -0.56 2.57
N GLY A 113 4.88 -0.19 3.77
CA GLY A 113 5.79 -1.03 4.55
C GLY A 113 5.19 -2.38 4.99
N LEU A 114 3.86 -2.47 5.10
CA LEU A 114 3.14 -3.71 5.41
C LEU A 114 2.18 -4.12 4.28
N VAL A 115 1.75 -5.38 4.30
CA VAL A 115 0.75 -5.89 3.37
C VAL A 115 -0.57 -5.13 3.52
N ARG A 116 -1.02 -4.50 2.44
CA ARG A 116 -2.27 -3.75 2.35
C ARG A 116 -3.12 -4.19 1.15
N PRO A 117 -4.44 -3.97 1.18
CA PRO A 117 -5.27 -4.06 -0.03
C PRO A 117 -4.79 -3.10 -1.13
N ASP A 118 -5.00 -3.46 -2.40
CA ASP A 118 -4.65 -2.63 -3.58
C ASP A 118 -5.19 -1.18 -3.47
N LYS A 119 -6.41 -1.04 -2.95
CA LYS A 119 -7.03 0.25 -2.67
C LYS A 119 -8.12 0.10 -1.63
N GLU A 120 -8.43 1.19 -0.95
CA GLU A 120 -9.43 1.22 0.12
C GLU A 120 -10.40 2.39 -0.05
N LEU A 121 -11.72 2.16 0.06
CA LEU A 121 -12.70 3.25 0.07
C LEU A 121 -12.49 4.10 1.32
N LYS A 122 -12.22 5.40 1.17
CA LYS A 122 -12.02 6.35 2.28
C LYS A 122 -13.06 7.45 2.34
N GLY A 123 -13.81 7.67 1.28
CA GLY A 123 -14.94 8.60 1.30
C GLY A 123 -15.86 8.41 0.11
N PHE A 124 -17.06 8.97 0.21
CA PHE A 124 -18.00 9.04 -0.92
C PHE A 124 -18.96 10.20 -0.72
N ALA A 125 -19.50 10.70 -1.82
CA ALA A 125 -20.49 11.77 -1.79
C ALA A 125 -21.58 11.52 -2.83
N LYS A 126 -22.83 11.75 -2.44
CA LYS A 126 -24.00 11.59 -3.30
C LYS A 126 -24.47 12.96 -3.79
N VAL A 127 -24.57 13.11 -5.10
CA VAL A 127 -24.96 14.37 -5.75
C VAL A 127 -26.18 14.15 -6.65
N GLU A 128 -27.12 15.09 -6.62
CA GLU A 128 -28.29 15.11 -7.51
C GLU A 128 -28.07 16.13 -8.63
N LEU A 129 -28.33 15.72 -9.86
CA LEU A 129 -28.05 16.50 -11.07
C LEU A 129 -29.23 16.45 -12.06
N ALA A 130 -29.68 17.62 -12.50
CA ALA A 130 -30.56 17.75 -13.65
C ALA A 130 -29.81 17.41 -14.96
N PRO A 131 -30.51 17.11 -16.07
CA PRO A 131 -29.86 16.89 -17.38
C PRO A 131 -28.97 18.07 -17.77
N GLY A 132 -27.70 17.81 -18.11
CA GLY A 132 -26.70 18.81 -18.46
C GLY A 132 -26.14 19.63 -17.30
N GLU A 133 -26.59 19.40 -16.06
CA GLU A 133 -26.05 20.08 -14.89
C GLU A 133 -24.68 19.51 -14.51
N THR A 134 -23.77 20.39 -14.09
CA THR A 134 -22.48 20.06 -13.50
C THR A 134 -22.42 20.55 -12.06
N LYS A 135 -21.94 19.72 -11.14
CA LYS A 135 -21.62 20.11 -9.76
C LYS A 135 -20.24 19.60 -9.38
N THR A 136 -19.50 20.42 -8.64
CA THR A 136 -18.26 20.00 -7.99
C THR A 136 -18.60 19.26 -6.70
N VAL A 137 -18.01 18.09 -6.55
CA VAL A 137 -18.08 17.26 -5.35
C VAL A 137 -16.73 17.29 -4.66
N SER A 138 -16.70 17.55 -3.35
CA SER A 138 -15.48 17.57 -2.54
C SER A 138 -15.55 16.53 -1.42
N ILE A 139 -14.46 15.79 -1.21
CA ILE A 139 -14.32 14.77 -0.18
C ILE A 139 -13.02 15.04 0.58
N GLU A 140 -13.13 15.22 1.89
CA GLU A 140 -12.00 15.44 2.79
C GLU A 140 -11.43 14.10 3.25
N LEU A 141 -10.10 13.98 3.22
CA LEU A 141 -9.33 12.84 3.71
C LEU A 141 -8.44 13.29 4.85
N ASP A 142 -8.61 12.67 6.01
CA ASP A 142 -7.81 12.93 7.21
C ASP A 142 -6.66 11.91 7.36
N PHE A 143 -5.94 12.01 8.48
CA PHE A 143 -4.90 11.04 8.87
C PHE A 143 -5.34 9.57 8.70
N ARG A 144 -6.58 9.23 9.09
CA ARG A 144 -7.08 7.83 9.05
C ARG A 144 -7.29 7.33 7.63
N ALA A 145 -7.45 8.23 6.67
CA ALA A 145 -7.55 7.84 5.26
C ALA A 145 -6.28 7.17 4.75
N PHE A 146 -5.12 7.62 5.21
CA PHE A 146 -3.80 7.13 4.78
C PHE A 146 -3.23 6.07 5.72
N ALA A 147 -3.60 6.13 7.00
CA ALA A 147 -3.04 5.27 8.03
C ALA A 147 -3.43 3.79 7.95
N PHE A 148 -2.53 2.92 8.39
CA PHE A 148 -2.76 1.49 8.65
C PHE A 148 -2.31 1.13 10.08
N TYR A 149 -2.80 0.01 10.61
CA TYR A 149 -2.47 -0.41 11.97
C TYR A 149 -1.18 -1.21 11.95
N HIS A 150 -0.16 -0.74 12.67
CA HIS A 150 1.09 -1.46 12.80
C HIS A 150 1.07 -2.30 14.09
N PRO A 151 1.11 -3.63 14.00
CA PRO A 151 0.92 -4.51 15.16
C PRO A 151 2.02 -4.33 16.21
N GLU A 152 3.27 -4.10 15.79
CA GLU A 152 4.39 -3.95 16.74
C GLU A 152 4.36 -2.62 17.50
N TYR A 153 4.05 -1.51 16.83
CA TYR A 153 3.81 -0.23 17.50
C TYR A 153 2.48 -0.19 18.27
N GLY A 154 1.57 -1.12 18.00
CA GLY A 154 0.26 -1.17 18.66
C GLY A 154 -0.67 0.01 18.32
N GLN A 155 -0.38 0.76 17.26
CA GLN A 155 -1.11 1.98 16.90
C GLN A 155 -1.28 2.15 15.37
N TRP A 156 -2.12 3.10 14.99
CA TRP A 156 -2.27 3.51 13.59
C TRP A 156 -1.11 4.43 13.22
N ILE A 157 -0.47 4.15 12.09
CA ILE A 157 0.65 4.93 11.58
C ILE A 157 0.40 5.33 10.12
N THR A 158 1.05 6.41 9.72
CA THR A 158 1.26 6.86 8.34
C THR A 158 2.73 6.66 8.00
N GLU A 159 3.02 6.49 6.71
CA GLU A 159 4.38 6.43 6.19
C GLU A 159 4.54 7.51 5.13
N ASP A 160 5.75 8.02 4.98
CA ASP A 160 6.10 8.90 3.87
C ASP A 160 5.91 8.14 2.54
N GLY A 161 5.32 8.79 1.54
CA GLY A 161 5.20 8.16 0.23
C GLY A 161 4.16 8.75 -0.70
N GLU A 162 4.07 8.14 -1.88
CA GLU A 162 3.07 8.50 -2.88
C GLU A 162 1.80 7.66 -2.73
N PHE A 163 0.67 8.35 -2.76
CA PHE A 163 -0.66 7.75 -2.72
C PHE A 163 -1.43 8.12 -3.98
N ASP A 164 -2.11 7.15 -4.58
CA ASP A 164 -3.08 7.39 -5.65
C ASP A 164 -4.48 7.56 -5.07
N LEU A 165 -5.09 8.70 -5.37
CA LEU A 165 -6.47 9.05 -5.05
C LEU A 165 -7.34 8.70 -6.27
N LEU A 166 -8.07 7.60 -6.16
CA LEU A 166 -8.85 7.01 -7.24
C LEU A 166 -10.31 7.43 -7.11
N ILE A 167 -10.76 8.30 -8.01
CA ILE A 167 -12.14 8.80 -8.06
C ILE A 167 -12.92 7.90 -9.01
N ALA A 168 -13.95 7.23 -8.48
CA ALA A 168 -14.58 6.11 -9.14
C ALA A 168 -16.11 6.12 -9.00
N ALA A 169 -16.79 5.47 -9.94
CA ALA A 169 -18.24 5.22 -9.89
C ALA A 169 -18.58 3.85 -9.26
N SER A 170 -17.59 2.96 -9.12
CA SER A 170 -17.60 1.69 -8.38
C SER A 170 -16.15 1.22 -8.17
N ALA A 171 -15.92 0.16 -7.37
CA ALA A 171 -14.56 -0.33 -7.09
C ALA A 171 -13.76 -0.72 -8.36
N THR A 172 -14.42 -1.06 -9.46
CA THR A 172 -13.80 -1.45 -10.73
C THR A 172 -13.99 -0.41 -11.84
N ASP A 173 -14.61 0.74 -11.55
CA ASP A 173 -14.91 1.79 -12.52
C ASP A 173 -14.28 3.12 -12.09
N VAL A 174 -12.94 3.15 -12.13
CA VAL A 174 -12.13 4.34 -11.83
C VAL A 174 -12.17 5.29 -13.02
N ARG A 175 -12.54 6.54 -12.78
CA ARG A 175 -12.72 7.57 -13.82
C ARG A 175 -11.60 8.58 -13.84
N GLN A 176 -11.07 8.94 -12.67
CA GLN A 176 -9.97 9.87 -12.54
C GLN A 176 -9.01 9.36 -11.46
N THR A 177 -7.72 9.67 -11.64
CA THR A 177 -6.67 9.34 -10.67
C THR A 177 -5.82 10.58 -10.46
N VAL A 178 -5.55 10.92 -9.20
CA VAL A 178 -4.59 11.97 -8.83
C VAL A 178 -3.58 11.38 -7.84
N THR A 179 -2.30 11.61 -8.07
CA THR A 179 -1.25 11.21 -7.12
C THR A 179 -0.93 12.37 -6.19
N VAL A 180 -0.77 12.06 -4.91
CA VAL A 180 -0.31 12.99 -3.87
C VAL A 180 0.85 12.39 -3.09
N THR A 181 1.71 13.24 -2.52
CA THR A 181 2.78 12.84 -1.63
C THR A 181 2.39 13.15 -0.19
N LEU A 182 2.52 12.17 0.69
CA LEU A 182 2.29 12.29 2.12
C LEU A 182 3.63 12.40 2.84
N GLU A 183 3.70 13.35 3.77
CA GLU A 183 4.77 13.46 4.77
C GLU A 183 4.19 13.07 6.14
N SER A 184 4.65 11.96 6.71
CA SER A 184 4.29 11.54 8.06
C SER A 184 4.94 12.46 9.09
N THR A 185 4.17 12.82 10.12
CA THR A 185 4.70 13.60 11.26
C THR A 185 4.95 12.74 12.49
N LEU A 186 4.76 11.41 12.38
CA LEU A 186 4.93 10.48 13.48
C LEU A 186 6.40 10.26 13.80
N THR A 187 6.74 10.38 15.08
CA THR A 187 8.03 9.92 15.60
C THR A 187 7.83 8.55 16.25
N LEU A 188 8.19 7.49 15.53
CA LEU A 188 8.00 6.12 15.98
C LEU A 188 9.20 5.64 16.83
N PRO A 189 8.97 4.88 17.91
CA PRO A 189 10.07 4.30 18.70
C PRO A 189 10.89 3.34 17.83
N CYS A 190 12.12 3.02 18.25
CA CYS A 190 12.89 1.99 17.56
C CYS A 190 12.35 0.62 17.97
N ILE A 191 12.07 -0.22 16.98
CA ILE A 191 11.65 -1.62 17.16
C ILE A 191 12.72 -2.61 16.71
N LEU A 192 13.87 -2.11 16.25
CA LEU A 192 14.99 -2.97 15.85
C LEU A 192 15.49 -3.78 17.05
N ASP A 193 15.72 -5.07 16.80
CA ASP A 193 16.29 -6.01 17.73
C ASP A 193 17.41 -6.84 17.06
N LYS A 194 17.93 -7.82 17.80
CA LYS A 194 19.04 -8.67 17.34
C LYS A 194 18.67 -9.59 16.16
N GLU A 195 17.39 -9.91 16.01
CA GLU A 195 16.87 -10.76 14.95
C GLU A 195 16.42 -9.93 13.74
N SER A 196 16.38 -8.59 13.86
CA SER A 196 16.06 -7.70 12.75
C SER A 196 16.96 -7.93 11.54
N THR A 197 16.30 -8.04 10.40
CA THR A 197 16.88 -8.22 9.08
C THR A 197 17.60 -6.98 8.62
N ILE A 198 18.56 -7.14 7.71
CA ILE A 198 19.25 -6.00 7.09
C ILE A 198 18.25 -5.03 6.45
N ARG A 199 17.16 -5.53 5.86
CA ARG A 199 16.09 -4.70 5.28
C ARG A 199 15.45 -3.79 6.32
N GLU A 200 15.12 -4.31 7.50
CA GLU A 200 14.54 -3.52 8.60
C GLU A 200 15.53 -2.48 9.11
N TRP A 201 16.81 -2.85 9.28
CA TRP A 201 17.88 -1.92 9.66
C TRP A 201 18.05 -0.77 8.67
N LEU A 202 17.88 -1.01 7.37
CA LEU A 202 17.99 0.03 6.34
C LEU A 202 16.72 0.86 6.16
N ALA A 203 15.56 0.33 6.56
CA ALA A 203 14.29 1.04 6.52
C ALA A 203 14.13 2.03 7.69
N ASP A 204 14.71 1.74 8.85
CA ASP A 204 14.74 2.67 9.98
C ASP A 204 15.82 3.77 9.76
N PRO A 205 15.47 5.08 9.82
CA PRO A 205 16.45 6.15 9.64
C PRO A 205 17.63 6.08 10.61
N ARG A 206 17.40 5.67 11.86
CA ARG A 206 18.46 5.48 12.88
C ARG A 206 19.33 4.29 12.52
N GLY A 207 18.70 3.20 12.10
CA GLY A 207 19.39 2.01 11.64
C GLY A 207 20.27 2.27 10.43
N GLN A 208 19.81 3.08 9.47
CA GLN A 208 20.56 3.44 8.27
C GLN A 208 21.84 4.23 8.61
N VAL A 209 21.77 5.14 9.60
CA VAL A 209 22.95 5.91 10.06
C VAL A 209 24.00 4.99 10.68
N VAL A 210 23.57 4.03 11.50
CA VAL A 210 24.49 3.19 12.29
C VAL A 210 24.99 1.98 11.48
N ALA A 211 24.09 1.24 10.83
CA ALA A 211 24.40 0.01 10.10
C ALA A 211 24.75 0.25 8.62
N GLY A 212 24.38 1.39 8.04
CA GLY A 212 24.62 1.72 6.62
C GLY A 212 26.09 1.59 6.17
N PRO A 213 27.08 2.12 6.92
CA PRO A 213 28.49 1.95 6.58
C PRO A 213 28.95 0.49 6.55
N VAL A 214 28.50 -0.32 7.53
CA VAL A 214 28.81 -1.75 7.59
C VAL A 214 28.15 -2.49 6.42
N PHE A 215 26.91 -2.17 6.09
CA PHE A 215 26.23 -2.74 4.93
C PHE A 215 26.93 -2.38 3.61
N ALA A 216 27.41 -1.14 3.45
CA ALA A 216 28.18 -0.74 2.27
C ALA A 216 29.51 -1.52 2.16
N GLN A 217 30.20 -1.75 3.28
CA GLN A 217 31.39 -2.60 3.33
C GLN A 217 31.05 -4.05 2.94
N MET A 218 29.94 -4.59 3.44
CA MET A 218 29.46 -5.94 3.10
C MET A 218 29.13 -6.07 1.62
N GLN A 219 28.46 -5.08 1.01
CA GLN A 219 28.19 -5.07 -0.43
C GLN A 219 29.48 -5.10 -1.25
N GLY A 220 30.47 -4.29 -0.86
CA GLY A 220 31.77 -4.28 -1.52
C GLY A 220 32.49 -5.63 -1.43
N LEU A 221 32.38 -6.30 -0.29
CA LEU A 221 32.99 -7.60 -0.06
C LEU A 221 32.23 -8.74 -0.77
N ALA A 222 30.90 -8.72 -0.74
CA ALA A 222 30.05 -9.67 -1.44
C ALA A 222 30.25 -9.58 -2.96
N ARG A 223 30.35 -8.37 -3.52
CA ARG A 223 30.73 -8.17 -4.93
C ARG A 223 32.09 -8.76 -5.27
N ARG A 224 33.07 -8.67 -4.37
CA ARG A 224 34.41 -9.27 -4.59
C ARG A 224 34.42 -10.80 -4.47
N MET A 225 33.61 -11.35 -3.56
CA MET A 225 33.56 -12.81 -3.32
C MET A 225 32.64 -13.55 -4.29
N PHE A 226 31.55 -12.92 -4.71
CA PHE A 226 30.47 -13.56 -5.48
C PHE A 226 30.15 -12.88 -6.82
N GLY A 227 30.59 -11.63 -7.03
CA GLY A 227 30.48 -10.92 -8.32
C GLY A 227 31.69 -11.24 -9.19
N GLY A 228 31.53 -12.14 -10.15
CA GLY A 228 32.54 -12.42 -11.16
C GLY A 228 32.85 -11.16 -11.96
N GLY A 229 34.11 -10.74 -12.00
CA GLY A 229 34.51 -9.48 -12.64
C GLY A 229 34.19 -9.40 -14.13
N GLY A 230 33.78 -8.22 -14.58
CA GLY A 230 33.68 -7.86 -15.99
C GLY A 230 32.95 -6.53 -16.21
N GLU A 231 33.70 -5.47 -16.45
CA GLU A 231 33.19 -4.26 -17.10
C GLU A 231 32.83 -4.60 -18.56
N GLU A 232 31.57 -4.84 -18.90
CA GLU A 232 31.10 -4.70 -20.30
C GLU A 232 29.70 -4.07 -20.36
N GLU A 233 29.64 -2.90 -21.01
CA GLU A 233 28.45 -2.19 -21.41
C GLU A 233 27.66 -3.03 -22.45
N GLY A 234 26.42 -3.41 -22.12
CA GLY A 234 25.52 -4.10 -23.06
C GLY A 234 24.06 -3.91 -22.68
N GLU A 235 23.31 -3.19 -23.52
CA GLU A 235 21.85 -3.06 -23.42
C GLU A 235 21.17 -4.43 -23.53
N GLY A 236 20.65 -4.95 -22.42
CA GLY A 236 19.91 -6.20 -22.37
C GLY A 236 19.18 -6.38 -21.04
N ARG A 237 17.88 -6.70 -21.09
CA ARG A 237 16.92 -6.68 -19.95
C ARG A 237 17.11 -7.79 -18.91
N TYR A 238 18.27 -8.43 -18.84
CA TYR A 238 18.62 -9.45 -17.85
C TYR A 238 20.13 -9.42 -17.57
N ASN A 239 20.58 -8.50 -16.72
CA ASN A 239 21.93 -8.57 -16.17
C ASN A 239 21.87 -9.41 -14.87
N THR A 240 22.06 -10.72 -15.01
CA THR A 240 22.07 -11.70 -13.91
C THR A 240 23.51 -11.91 -13.44
N ASP A 241 23.96 -11.10 -12.49
CA ASP A 241 25.35 -11.15 -11.99
C ASP A 241 25.55 -12.17 -10.84
N SER A 242 24.93 -13.35 -10.98
CA SER A 242 25.28 -14.55 -10.21
C SER A 242 25.01 -15.80 -11.04
N ALA A 243 25.88 -16.81 -10.95
CA ALA A 243 25.79 -18.06 -11.71
C ALA A 243 24.54 -18.92 -11.40
N ILE A 244 23.67 -18.46 -10.49
CA ILE A 244 22.47 -19.16 -10.00
C ILE A 244 21.19 -18.37 -10.34
N GLY A 245 21.28 -17.17 -10.93
CA GLY A 245 20.12 -16.34 -11.26
C GLY A 245 19.37 -15.80 -10.02
N MET A 246 19.97 -15.92 -8.83
CA MET A 246 19.50 -15.32 -7.58
C MET A 246 20.44 -14.19 -7.19
N ASP A 247 19.90 -12.99 -6.97
CA ASP A 247 20.66 -11.89 -6.40
C ASP A 247 20.97 -12.21 -4.93
N ILE A 248 22.20 -12.63 -4.67
CA ILE A 248 22.68 -12.99 -3.33
C ILE A 248 22.50 -11.82 -2.36
N MET A 249 22.56 -10.58 -2.85
CA MET A 249 22.34 -9.40 -2.02
C MET A 249 20.88 -9.26 -1.60
N GLU A 250 19.93 -9.58 -2.47
CA GLU A 250 18.52 -9.59 -2.08
C GLU A 250 18.23 -10.69 -1.06
N MET A 251 18.87 -11.86 -1.19
CA MET A 251 18.74 -12.91 -0.17
C MET A 251 19.28 -12.48 1.19
N PHE A 252 20.45 -11.83 1.23
CA PHE A 252 21.01 -11.33 2.50
C PHE A 252 20.20 -10.23 3.15
N LYS A 253 19.47 -9.41 2.36
CA LYS A 253 18.61 -8.35 2.91
C LYS A 253 17.52 -8.89 3.83
N ASP A 254 17.03 -10.10 3.55
CA ASP A 254 15.95 -10.74 4.31
C ASP A 254 16.46 -11.64 5.45
N MET A 255 17.78 -11.68 5.69
CA MET A 255 18.39 -12.38 6.82
C MET A 255 18.69 -11.42 7.98
N PRO A 256 18.67 -11.91 9.25
CA PRO A 256 19.12 -11.12 10.39
C PRO A 256 20.52 -10.57 10.19
N LEU A 257 20.73 -9.27 10.49
CA LEU A 257 22.03 -8.61 10.28
C LEU A 257 23.16 -9.39 10.97
N VAL A 258 22.93 -9.83 12.21
CA VAL A 258 23.91 -10.62 12.99
C VAL A 258 24.31 -11.91 12.27
N SER A 259 23.37 -12.60 11.61
CA SER A 259 23.63 -13.86 10.91
C SER A 259 24.54 -13.64 9.70
N VAL A 260 24.31 -12.58 8.93
CA VAL A 260 25.15 -12.26 7.76
C VAL A 260 26.54 -11.81 8.21
N LEU A 261 26.64 -11.03 9.28
CA LEU A 261 27.93 -10.63 9.85
C LEU A 261 28.71 -11.84 10.40
N LEU A 262 28.04 -12.80 11.04
CA LEU A 262 28.66 -14.07 11.47
C LEU A 262 29.19 -14.88 10.28
N PHE A 263 28.44 -14.93 9.18
CA PHE A 263 28.91 -15.58 7.95
C PHE A 263 30.18 -14.90 7.40
N MET A 264 30.30 -13.59 7.56
CA MET A 264 31.42 -12.76 7.09
C MET A 264 32.43 -12.41 8.19
N GLN A 265 32.45 -13.15 9.31
CA GLN A 265 33.19 -12.78 10.52
C GLN A 265 34.69 -12.51 10.26
N ALA A 266 35.30 -13.24 9.32
CA ALA A 266 36.71 -13.07 8.97
C ALA A 266 37.06 -11.68 8.38
N ALA A 267 36.06 -10.90 7.97
CA ALA A 267 36.22 -9.56 7.43
C ALA A 267 36.10 -8.44 8.47
N PHE A 268 35.82 -8.77 9.73
CA PHE A 268 35.60 -7.81 10.80
C PHE A 268 36.56 -8.04 11.97
N ASP A 269 37.10 -6.95 12.52
CA ASP A 269 38.05 -6.99 13.64
C ASP A 269 37.37 -7.23 15.00
N ARG A 270 36.03 -7.12 15.05
CA ARG A 270 35.20 -7.30 16.25
C ARG A 270 34.22 -8.44 16.05
N HIS A 271 33.79 -9.07 17.15
CA HIS A 271 32.78 -10.11 17.07
C HIS A 271 31.45 -9.54 16.54
N PRO A 272 30.82 -10.16 15.53
CA PRO A 272 29.56 -9.71 14.93
C PRO A 272 28.44 -9.39 15.93
N GLU A 273 28.30 -10.19 16.99
CA GLU A 273 27.28 -9.95 18.03
C GLU A 273 27.54 -8.66 18.81
N ASP A 274 28.80 -8.32 19.08
CA ASP A 274 29.17 -7.09 19.79
C ASP A 274 28.91 -5.86 18.90
N ILE A 275 29.12 -5.99 17.58
CA ILE A 275 28.83 -4.93 16.62
C ILE A 275 27.32 -4.63 16.63
N VAL A 276 26.48 -5.67 16.53
CA VAL A 276 25.02 -5.51 16.53
C VAL A 276 24.52 -5.01 17.89
N ALA A 277 25.09 -5.47 19.00
CA ALA A 277 24.74 -4.98 20.33
C ALA A 277 25.02 -3.48 20.49
N ASP A 278 26.19 -3.01 20.04
CA ASP A 278 26.52 -1.58 20.04
C ASP A 278 25.59 -0.76 19.14
N PHE A 279 25.17 -1.34 18.01
CA PHE A 279 24.24 -0.68 17.10
C PHE A 279 22.87 -0.54 17.74
N LEU A 280 22.36 -1.60 18.37
CA LEU A 280 21.11 -1.59 19.11
C LEU A 280 21.15 -0.55 20.23
N GLN A 281 22.23 -0.49 20.99
CA GLN A 281 22.39 0.52 22.04
C GLN A 281 22.28 1.95 21.45
N GLN A 282 22.96 2.23 20.34
CA GLN A 282 22.92 3.55 19.70
C GLN A 282 21.52 3.93 19.17
N VAL A 283 20.82 3.01 18.50
CA VAL A 283 19.50 3.34 17.94
C VAL A 283 18.42 3.48 19.00
N HIS A 284 18.53 2.76 20.12
CA HIS A 284 17.61 2.88 21.26
C HIS A 284 17.92 4.09 22.15
N ASP A 285 19.19 4.50 22.27
CA ASP A 285 19.58 5.70 23.03
C ASP A 285 19.25 7.02 22.32
N THR A 286 19.00 6.98 21.02
CA THR A 286 18.64 8.15 20.19
C THR A 286 17.11 8.38 20.12
N ALA A 287 16.31 7.56 20.82
CA ALA A 287 14.84 7.59 20.81
C ALA A 287 14.21 8.55 21.84
#